data_AF-A0A961TII2-F1
#
_entry.id   AF-A0A961TII2-F1
#
_cell.length_a   1.000
_cell.length_b   1.000
_cell.length_c   1.000
_cell.angle_alpha   90.00
_cell.angle_beta   90.00
_cell.angle_gamma   90.00
#
_symmetry.space_group_name_H-M   'P 1'
#
loop_
_entity.id
_entity.type
_entity.pdbx_description
1 polymer ?
#
loop_
_entity_poly.entity_id
_entity_poly.type
_entity_poly.pdbx_seq_one_letter_code
_entity_poly.pdbx_strand_id
1 'polypeptide(L)' 'MQQMKLQELKAKTPTDLVSFAEGLEVENASTMRKQE' A
#
# COMPACT_ATOMS: atom_id res chain seq x y z
N MET A 1 -16.01 1.96 7.85
CA MET A 1 -14.76 1.76 7.09
C MET A 1 -13.69 2.63 7.73
N GLN A 2 -12.48 2.11 7.97
CA GLN A 2 -11.37 2.95 8.43
C GLN A 2 -11.04 4.00 7.35
N GLN A 3 -10.86 5.24 7.77
CA GLN A 3 -10.45 6.31 6.86
C GLN A 3 -8.94 6.20 6.64
N MET A 4 -8.51 5.99 5.39
CA MET A 4 -7.10 6.02 5.01
C MET A 4 -6.79 7.35 4.31
N LYS A 5 -5.72 8.04 4.70
CA LYS A 5 -5.26 9.25 4.01
C LYS A 5 -4.19 8.91 2.99
N LEU A 6 -4.32 9.46 1.78
CA LEU A 6 -3.33 9.26 0.71
C LEU A 6 -1.91 9.70 1.13
N GLN A 7 -1.81 10.76 1.93
CA GLN A 7 -0.52 11.25 2.45
C GLN A 7 0.19 10.21 3.33
N GLU A 8 -0.55 9.43 4.12
CA GLU A 8 0.01 8.39 4.99
C GLU A 8 0.52 7.20 4.15
N LEU A 9 -0.18 6.85 3.07
CA LEU A 9 0.27 5.83 2.12
C LEU A 9 1.50 6.30 1.33
N LYS A 10 1.57 7.58 0.94
CA LYS A 10 2.75 8.16 0.28
C LYS A 10 3.98 8.23 1.18
N ALA A 11 3.81 8.30 2.50
CA ALA A 11 4.93 8.29 3.45
C ALA A 11 5.55 6.89 3.66
N LYS A 12 4.83 5.80 3.35
CA LYS A 12 5.31 4.43 3.50
C LYS A 12 6.35 4.06 2.43
N THR A 13 7.26 3.14 2.76
CA THR A 13 8.18 2.58 1.75
C THR A 13 7.43 1.66 0.79
N PRO A 14 7.96 1.38 -0.42
CA PRO A 14 7.36 0.41 -1.32
C PRO A 14 7.15 -0.96 -0.67
N THR A 15 8.11 -1.44 0.13
CA THR A 15 8.00 -2.71 0.87
C THR A 15 6.85 -2.68 1.88
N ASP A 16 6.71 -1.60 2.65
CA ASP A 16 5.61 -1.48 3.62
C ASP A 16 4.24 -1.45 2.95
N LEU A 17 4.14 -0.83 1.76
CA LEU A 17 2.91 -0.79 0.97
C LEU A 17 2.54 -2.15 0.42
N VAL A 18 3.52 -2.95 -0.03
CA VAL A 18 3.30 -4.33 -0.47
C VAL A 18 2.80 -5.18 0.68
N SER A 19 3.49 -5.19 1.83
CA SER A 19 3.06 -5.97 3.01
C SER A 19 1.67 -5.56 3.51
N PHE A 20 1.36 -4.27 3.48
CA PHE A 20 0.03 -3.76 3.83
C PHE A 20 -1.05 -4.22 2.86
N ALA A 21 -0.77 -4.19 1.55
CA ALA A 21 -1.69 -4.64 0.52
C ALA A 21 -1.93 -6.15 0.57
N GLU A 22 -0.88 -6.95 0.81
CA GLU A 22 -0.98 -8.40 1.02
C GLU A 22 -1.84 -8.75 2.25
N GLY A 23 -1.69 -8.00 3.35
CA GLY A 23 -2.52 -8.18 4.55
C GLY A 23 -4.01 -7.81 4.36
N LEU A 24 -4.32 -7.08 3.28
CA LEU A 24 -5.68 -6.80 2.83
C LEU A 24 -6.11 -7.71 1.68
N GLU A 25 -5.33 -8.75 1.38
CA GLU A 25 -5.58 -9.73 0.31
C GLU A 25 -5.65 -9.10 -1.09
N VAL A 26 -4.91 -7.99 -1.31
CA VAL A 26 -4.80 -7.38 -2.65
C VAL A 26 -3.91 -8.26 -3.53
N GLU A 27 -4.50 -8.79 -4.60
CA GLU A 27 -3.78 -9.64 -5.56
C GLU A 27 -2.68 -8.88 -6.30
N ASN A 28 -1.57 -9.57 -6.58
CA ASN A 28 -0.42 -9.05 -7.33
C ASN A 28 0.23 -7.79 -6.73
N ALA A 29 0.09 -7.56 -5.41
CA ALA A 29 0.66 -6.42 -4.69
C ALA A 29 2.15 -6.19 -5.00
N SER A 30 2.95 -7.26 -5.11
CA SER A 30 4.38 -7.21 -5.42
C SER A 30 4.73 -6.62 -6.80
N THR A 31 3.75 -6.55 -7.72
CA THR A 31 3.94 -5.96 -9.06
C THR A 31 3.47 -4.50 -9.14
N MET A 32 2.79 -4.01 -8.10
CA MET A 32 2.27 -2.64 -8.06
C MET A 32 3.41 -1.64 -7.85
N ARG A 33 3.28 -0.47 -8.48
CA ARG A 33 4.21 0.66 -8.28
C ARG A 33 3.61 1.68 -7.33
N LYS A 34 4.44 2.20 -6.44
CA LYS A 34 4.09 3.33 -5.58
C LYS A 34 3.75 4.55 -6.45
N GLN A 35 2.74 5.30 -6.03
CA GLN A 35 2.35 6.56 -6.67
C GLN A 35 3.31 7.69 -6.27
N GLU A 36 3.88 8.38 -7.26
CA GLU A 36 4.62 9.66 -7.10
C GLU A 36 3.66 10.80 -6.69
#